data_AF-A0A9D3YAZ6-F1
#
_entry.id   AF-A0A9D3YAZ6-F1
#
_cell.length_a   1.000
_cell.length_b   1.000
_cell.length_c   1.000
_cell.angle_alpha   90.00
_cell.angle_beta   90.00
_cell.angle_gamma   90.00
#
_symmetry.space_group_name_H-M   'P 1'
#
loop_
_entity.id
_entity.type
_entity.pdbx_description
1 polymer ?
#
loop_
_entity_poly.entity_id
_entity_poly.type
_entity_poly.pdbx_seq_one_letter_code
_entity_poly.pdbx_strand_id
1 'polypeptide(L)'
;MGPLMFGEYSYISTIDPLMFGEDSYISTMDPLMFGEDSYISTMGPLMFGEYSYISTMGPPMFGEDPYISTMGPLMFGEDPYISTMGPLMFGEDPYISTMGPLMFGEYSYISTMGPPMFGEDPYISTMDPPMFGEDP
;
A
#
# COMPACT_ATOMS: atom_id res chain seq x y z
N MET A 1 8.82 -19.14 -14.78
CA MET A 1 10.02 -18.31 -14.49
C MET A 1 9.97 -17.17 -15.48
N GLY A 2 9.54 -16.00 -15.03
CA GLY A 2 9.55 -14.80 -15.84
C GLY A 2 10.94 -14.19 -15.94
N PRO A 3 11.06 -12.99 -16.54
CA PRO A 3 12.33 -12.36 -16.81
C PRO A 3 12.99 -11.82 -15.54
N LEU A 4 14.32 -11.88 -15.51
CA LEU A 4 15.15 -11.15 -14.55
C LEU A 4 15.59 -9.84 -15.19
N MET A 5 15.23 -8.71 -14.60
CA MET A 5 15.45 -7.38 -15.15
C MET A 5 16.26 -6.52 -14.18
N PHE A 6 17.21 -5.76 -14.72
CA PHE A 6 18.04 -4.82 -13.98
C PHE A 6 18.19 -3.51 -14.74
N GLY A 7 18.00 -2.39 -14.06
CA GLY A 7 18.25 -1.05 -14.59
C GLY A 7 16.96 -0.25 -14.79
N GLU A 8 17.04 0.76 -15.65
CA GLU A 8 15.97 1.74 -15.83
C GLU A 8 15.20 1.50 -17.13
N TYR A 9 13.87 1.47 -17.04
CA TYR A 9 12.97 1.31 -18.17
C TYR A 9 11.82 2.32 -18.11
N SER A 10 11.52 2.93 -19.26
CA SER A 10 10.37 3.83 -19.33
C SER A 10 9.03 3.10 -19.23
N TYR A 11 8.97 1.83 -19.68
CA TYR A 11 7.75 1.04 -19.65
C TYR A 11 8.06 -0.46 -19.61
N ILE A 12 7.40 -1.16 -18.69
CA ILE A 12 7.49 -2.62 -18.56
C ILE A 12 6.09 -3.22 -18.56
N SER A 13 5.92 -4.27 -19.36
CA SER A 13 4.76 -5.15 -19.25
C SER A 13 5.18 -6.61 -19.41
N THR A 14 4.98 -7.40 -18.35
CA THR A 14 5.49 -8.78 -18.27
C THR A 14 4.76 -9.58 -17.18
N ILE A 15 5.02 -10.88 -17.14
CA ILE A 15 4.46 -11.85 -16.18
C ILE A 15 5.62 -12.55 -15.45
N ASP A 16 5.46 -12.77 -14.15
CA ASP A 16 6.42 -13.37 -13.21
C ASP A 16 7.81 -12.69 -13.19
N PRO A 17 7.95 -11.35 -13.30
CA PRO A 17 9.28 -10.76 -13.33
C PRO A 17 9.93 -10.74 -11.94
N LEU A 18 11.25 -10.82 -11.91
CA LEU A 18 12.07 -10.36 -10.79
C LEU A 18 12.80 -9.09 -11.24
N MET A 19 12.52 -7.97 -10.59
CA MET A 19 12.96 -6.64 -11.03
C MET A 19 13.73 -5.91 -9.95
N PHE A 20 14.82 -5.26 -10.37
CA PHE A 20 15.61 -4.34 -9.57
C PHE A 20 15.93 -3.09 -10.40
N GLY A 21 15.44 -1.92 -10.03
CA GLY A 21 15.67 -0.73 -10.85
C GLY A 21 14.78 0.46 -10.55
N GLU A 22 14.73 1.39 -11.51
CA GLU A 22 13.86 2.56 -11.47
C GLU A 22 13.07 2.65 -12.79
N ASP A 23 11.76 2.57 -12.72
CA ASP A 23 10.90 2.52 -13.90
C ASP A 23 9.76 3.54 -13.83
N SER A 24 9.43 4.12 -14.99
CA SER A 24 8.34 5.12 -15.02
C SER A 24 6.96 4.47 -14.95
N TYR A 25 6.77 3.34 -15.62
CA TYR A 25 5.47 2.68 -15.75
C TYR A 25 5.60 1.16 -15.79
N ILE A 26 4.97 0.49 -14.83
CA ILE A 26 4.99 -0.96 -14.71
C ILE A 26 3.57 -1.51 -14.75
N SER A 27 3.34 -2.50 -15.62
CA SER A 27 2.11 -3.30 -15.62
C SER A 27 2.43 -4.78 -15.66
N THR A 28 2.33 -5.46 -14.51
CA THR A 28 2.81 -6.85 -14.38
C THR A 28 1.87 -7.76 -13.60
N MET A 29 2.00 -9.06 -13.86
CA MET A 29 1.39 -10.09 -13.03
C MET A 29 2.50 -10.90 -12.36
N ASP A 30 2.27 -11.26 -11.12
CA ASP A 30 3.15 -11.97 -10.22
C ASP A 30 4.60 -11.42 -10.12
N PRO A 31 4.79 -10.09 -9.95
CA PRO A 31 6.13 -9.51 -9.76
C PRO A 31 6.74 -9.72 -8.36
N LEU A 32 8.06 -9.86 -8.33
CA LEU A 32 8.90 -9.48 -7.20
C LEU A 32 9.68 -8.22 -7.59
N MET A 33 9.41 -7.10 -6.93
CA MET A 33 9.96 -5.78 -7.29
C MET A 33 10.72 -5.14 -6.13
N PHE A 34 11.87 -4.55 -6.47
CA PHE A 34 12.70 -3.74 -5.59
C PHE A 34 13.15 -2.49 -6.37
N GLY A 35 12.78 -1.29 -5.94
CA GLY A 35 13.11 -0.11 -6.75
C GLY A 35 12.36 1.17 -6.44
N GLU A 36 12.52 2.15 -7.32
CA GLU A 36 11.78 3.42 -7.28
C GLU A 36 10.98 3.57 -8.57
N ASP A 37 9.65 3.58 -8.50
CA ASP A 37 8.81 3.62 -9.71
C ASP A 37 7.72 4.70 -9.65
N SER A 38 7.45 5.36 -10.77
CA SER A 38 6.42 6.42 -10.76
C SER A 38 5.00 5.85 -10.72
N TYR A 39 4.72 4.83 -11.53
CA TYR A 39 3.36 4.27 -11.63
C TYR A 39 3.39 2.76 -11.75
N ILE A 40 2.70 2.11 -10.82
CA ILE A 40 2.61 0.65 -10.74
C ILE A 40 1.17 0.19 -10.85
N SER A 41 0.93 -0.78 -11.74
CA SER A 41 -0.33 -1.52 -11.84
C SER A 41 -0.04 -3.02 -11.84
N THR A 42 -0.27 -3.69 -10.71
CA THR A 42 0.19 -5.08 -10.53
C THR A 42 -0.88 -6.00 -9.94
N MET A 43 -0.72 -7.29 -10.20
CA MET A 43 -1.32 -8.36 -9.42
C MET A 43 -0.22 -9.30 -8.95
N GLY A 44 -0.07 -9.60 -7.66
CA GLY A 44 0.94 -10.56 -7.18
C GLY A 44 2.09 -9.97 -6.34
N PRO A 45 3.18 -10.73 -6.07
CA PRO A 45 3.44 -11.21 -4.73
C PRO A 45 4.15 -10.28 -3.76
N LEU A 46 4.94 -9.31 -4.21
CA LEU A 46 5.69 -8.47 -3.26
C LEU A 46 6.34 -7.25 -3.92
N MET A 47 6.24 -6.10 -3.27
CA MET A 47 6.88 -4.85 -3.69
C MET A 47 7.62 -4.21 -2.52
N PHE A 48 8.84 -3.73 -2.77
CA PHE A 48 9.68 -2.99 -1.82
C PHE A 48 10.28 -1.76 -2.49
N GLY A 49 10.00 -0.56 -1.97
CA GLY A 49 10.59 0.63 -2.54
C GLY A 49 9.80 1.91 -2.33
N GLU A 50 10.05 2.89 -3.18
CA GLU A 50 9.36 4.18 -3.18
C GLU A 50 8.57 4.33 -4.47
N TYR A 51 7.26 4.58 -4.38
CA TYR A 51 6.42 4.59 -5.56
C TYR A 51 5.41 5.73 -5.56
N SER A 52 5.39 6.55 -6.61
CA SER A 52 4.51 7.74 -6.61
C SER A 52 3.02 7.41 -6.65
N TYR A 53 2.64 6.33 -7.35
CA TYR A 53 1.26 5.86 -7.43
C TYR A 53 1.21 4.35 -7.61
N ILE A 54 0.42 3.68 -6.77
CA ILE A 54 0.22 2.24 -6.85
C ILE A 54 -1.25 1.89 -6.97
N SER A 55 -1.54 1.03 -7.94
CA SER A 55 -2.77 0.26 -8.01
C SER A 55 -2.44 -1.22 -7.98
N THR A 56 -2.72 -1.93 -6.88
CA THR A 56 -2.41 -3.36 -6.81
C THR A 56 -3.57 -4.20 -6.28
N MET A 57 -3.63 -5.45 -6.74
CA MET A 57 -4.44 -6.50 -6.14
C MET A 57 -3.50 -7.64 -5.77
N GLY A 58 -3.18 -7.79 -4.48
CA GLY A 58 -2.08 -8.69 -4.18
C GLY A 58 -1.55 -8.63 -2.76
N PRO A 59 -0.41 -9.32 -2.55
CA PRO A 59 0.16 -9.56 -1.23
C PRO A 59 0.98 -8.34 -0.74
N PRO A 60 1.86 -8.47 0.28
CA PRO A 60 2.24 -7.32 1.08
C PRO A 60 3.06 -6.28 0.33
N MET A 61 2.92 -5.03 0.78
CA MET A 61 3.68 -3.88 0.29
C MET A 61 4.50 -3.26 1.43
N PHE A 62 5.70 -2.80 1.09
CA PHE A 62 6.63 -2.16 2.01
C PHE A 62 7.26 -0.96 1.30
N GLY A 63 7.01 0.27 1.76
CA GLY A 63 7.51 1.43 1.03
C GLY A 63 7.05 2.79 1.52
N GLU A 64 7.41 3.81 0.77
CA GLU A 64 6.89 5.18 0.92
C GLU A 64 6.18 5.56 -0.38
N ASP A 65 4.86 5.71 -0.33
CA ASP A 65 4.04 5.91 -1.52
C ASP A 65 3.04 7.08 -1.33
N PRO A 66 3.18 8.18 -2.08
CA PRO A 66 2.25 9.31 -2.06
C PRO A 66 0.76 8.93 -2.21
N TYR A 67 0.46 7.90 -3.01
CA TYR A 67 -0.91 7.47 -3.29
C TYR A 67 -1.00 5.96 -3.51
N ILE A 68 -1.75 5.27 -2.64
CA ILE A 68 -2.01 3.84 -2.77
C ILE A 68 -3.50 3.55 -2.95
N SER A 69 -3.82 2.72 -3.95
CA SER A 69 -5.07 1.99 -4.07
C SER A 69 -4.80 0.49 -4.09
N THR A 70 -5.15 -0.22 -3.01
CA THR A 70 -4.87 -1.66 -2.89
C THR A 70 -6.09 -2.50 -2.52
N MET A 71 -6.10 -3.74 -2.99
CA MET A 71 -6.88 -4.82 -2.39
C MET A 71 -5.92 -5.94 -1.99
N GLY A 72 -5.63 -6.09 -0.70
CA GLY A 72 -4.53 -6.93 -0.26
C GLY A 72 -4.48 -7.18 1.25
N PRO A 73 -3.71 -8.19 1.70
CA PRO A 73 -3.70 -8.63 3.08
C PRO A 73 -2.96 -7.67 4.04
N LEU A 74 -1.97 -6.91 3.55
CA LEU A 74 -1.02 -6.25 4.45
C LEU A 74 -0.27 -5.09 3.76
N MET A 75 -0.10 -3.96 4.46
CA MET A 75 0.77 -2.84 4.05
C MET A 75 1.61 -2.31 5.22
N PHE A 76 2.84 -1.89 4.91
CA PHE A 76 3.76 -1.18 5.80
C PHE A 76 4.34 0.03 5.06
N GLY A 77 4.19 1.26 5.58
CA GLY A 77 4.75 2.42 4.89
C GLY A 77 4.43 3.78 5.51
N GLU A 78 4.86 4.83 4.83
CA GLU A 78 4.47 6.22 5.08
C GLU A 78 3.79 6.77 3.83
N ASP A 79 2.47 6.91 3.86
CA ASP A 79 1.67 7.21 2.68
C ASP A 79 0.69 8.37 2.95
N PRO A 80 0.88 9.53 2.28
CA PRO A 80 -0.04 10.67 2.35
C PRO A 80 -1.53 10.33 2.18
N TYR A 81 -1.83 9.38 1.29
CA TYR A 81 -3.20 8.98 0.94
C TYR A 81 -3.32 7.49 0.63
N ILE A 82 -4.11 6.79 1.44
CA ILE A 82 -4.41 5.36 1.22
C ILE A 82 -5.90 5.12 1.01
N SER A 83 -6.21 4.34 -0.03
CA SER A 83 -7.48 3.64 -0.19
C SER A 83 -7.24 2.14 -0.22
N THR A 84 -7.67 1.41 0.80
CA THR A 84 -7.40 -0.03 0.92
C THR A 84 -8.66 -0.86 1.22
N MET A 85 -8.69 -2.08 0.69
CA MET A 85 -9.52 -3.15 1.23
C MET A 85 -8.62 -4.29 1.69
N GLY A 86 -8.46 -4.44 3.01
CA GLY A 86 -7.45 -5.33 3.55
C GLY A 86 -7.50 -5.53 5.07
N PRO A 87 -6.99 -6.66 5.59
CA PRO A 87 -6.98 -6.99 7.00
C PRO A 87 -5.99 -6.23 7.88
N LEU A 88 -4.93 -5.61 7.34
CA LEU A 88 -3.82 -5.13 8.17
C LEU A 88 -3.09 -3.93 7.53
N MET A 89 -2.92 -2.83 8.27
CA MET A 89 -2.03 -1.71 7.89
C MET A 89 -1.16 -1.26 9.07
N PHE A 90 0.07 -0.83 8.75
CA PHE A 90 1.00 -0.21 9.67
C PHE A 90 1.67 1.00 8.99
N GLY A 91 1.67 2.18 9.62
CA GLY A 91 2.28 3.34 8.99
C GLY A 91 2.00 4.69 9.62
N GLU A 92 2.47 5.74 8.96
CA GLU A 92 2.15 7.13 9.26
C GLU A 92 1.43 7.76 8.05
N ASP A 93 0.11 7.90 8.14
CA ASP A 93 -0.71 8.29 6.98
C ASP A 93 -1.68 9.44 7.34
N PRO A 94 -1.52 10.64 6.75
CA PRO A 94 -2.41 11.76 6.95
C PRO A 94 -3.89 11.45 6.62
N TYR A 95 -4.17 10.65 5.59
CA TYR A 95 -5.53 10.36 5.14
C TYR A 95 -5.71 8.89 4.75
N ILE A 96 -6.62 8.19 5.43
CA ILE A 96 -6.97 6.80 5.13
C ILE A 96 -8.46 6.64 4.87
N SER A 97 -8.77 5.90 3.80
CA SER A 97 -10.06 5.25 3.58
C SER A 97 -9.86 3.73 3.54
N THR A 98 -10.38 2.99 4.52
CA THR A 98 -10.16 1.54 4.63
C THR A 98 -11.44 0.73 4.84
N MET A 99 -11.42 -0.49 4.32
CA MET A 99 -12.37 -1.57 4.60
C MET A 99 -11.59 -2.73 5.22
N GLY A 100 -11.42 -2.71 6.55
CA GLY A 100 -10.44 -3.58 7.18
C GLY A 100 -10.51 -3.67 8.71
N PRO A 101 -10.22 -4.84 9.31
CA PRO A 101 -10.27 -5.09 10.75
C PRO A 101 -9.07 -4.64 11.59
N LEU A 102 -7.98 -4.07 11.06
CA LEU A 102 -6.82 -3.72 11.90
C LEU A 102 -5.91 -2.64 11.29
N MET A 103 -5.64 -1.58 12.06
CA MET A 103 -4.65 -0.53 11.72
C MET A 103 -3.80 -0.17 12.93
N PHE A 104 -2.51 0.13 12.70
CA PHE A 104 -1.56 0.57 13.70
C PHE A 104 -0.71 1.73 13.18
N GLY A 105 -0.74 2.89 13.83
CA GLY A 105 0.01 4.04 13.30
C GLY A 105 -0.39 5.38 13.86
N GLU A 106 0.13 6.43 13.23
CA GLU A 106 -0.28 7.82 13.45
C GLU A 106 -1.06 8.30 12.22
N TYR A 107 -2.33 8.70 12.41
CA TYR A 107 -3.18 9.09 11.30
C TYR A 107 -3.94 10.37 11.58
N SER A 108 -3.99 11.31 10.62
CA SER A 108 -4.70 12.58 10.84
C SER A 108 -6.21 12.48 10.59
N TYR A 109 -6.62 11.73 9.56
CA TYR A 109 -8.02 11.55 9.19
C TYR A 109 -8.30 10.12 8.73
N ILE A 110 -9.27 9.45 9.36
CA ILE A 110 -9.66 8.09 9.02
C ILE A 110 -11.15 7.99 8.70
N SER A 111 -11.46 7.34 7.58
CA SER A 111 -12.77 6.79 7.27
C SER A 111 -12.68 5.26 7.16
N THR A 112 -13.31 4.53 8.09
CA THR A 112 -13.22 3.06 8.14
C THR A 112 -14.58 2.36 8.27
N MET A 113 -14.70 1.19 7.63
CA MET A 113 -15.73 0.19 7.95
C MET A 113 -15.05 -1.09 8.46
N GLY A 114 -14.88 -1.22 9.77
CA GLY A 114 -14.32 -2.41 10.42
C GLY A 114 -13.86 -2.17 11.87
N PRO A 115 -13.69 -3.24 12.68
CA PRO A 115 -13.16 -3.17 14.06
C PRO A 115 -11.61 -3.07 14.11
N PRO A 116 -10.97 -3.16 15.30
CA PRO A 116 -10.33 -2.06 16.03
C PRO A 116 -9.09 -1.40 15.37
N MET A 117 -8.89 -0.13 15.71
CA MET A 117 -7.71 0.68 15.39
C MET A 117 -6.86 0.92 16.64
N PHE A 118 -5.55 1.05 16.48
CA PHE A 118 -4.61 1.34 17.56
C PHE A 118 -3.65 2.45 17.10
N GLY A 119 -3.82 3.68 17.61
CA GLY A 119 -3.05 4.83 17.14
C GLY A 119 -3.43 6.13 17.83
N GLU A 120 -2.68 7.19 17.53
CA GLU A 120 -3.03 8.57 17.89
C GLU A 120 -3.72 9.23 16.70
N ASP A 121 -5.04 9.42 16.78
CA ASP A 121 -5.84 9.91 15.65
C ASP A 121 -6.77 11.06 16.08
N PRO A 122 -6.64 12.28 15.52
CA PRO A 122 -7.45 13.42 15.92
C PRO A 122 -8.85 13.42 15.29
N TYR A 123 -9.10 12.69 14.19
CA TYR A 123 -10.38 12.66 13.49
C TYR A 123 -10.73 11.28 12.90
N ILE A 124 -11.73 10.61 13.51
CA ILE A 124 -12.18 9.27 13.12
C ILE A 124 -13.67 9.27 12.73
N SER A 125 -14.01 8.62 11.61
CA SER A 125 -15.38 8.23 11.24
C SER A 125 -15.47 6.72 11.03
N THR A 126 -16.21 6.01 11.89
CA THR A 126 -16.42 4.54 11.81
C THR A 126 -17.89 4.18 11.60
N MET A 127 -18.17 3.14 10.81
CA MET A 127 -19.54 2.61 10.66
C MET A 127 -19.88 1.45 11.61
N ASP A 128 -18.89 0.78 12.23
CA ASP A 128 -19.08 -0.34 13.20
C ASP A 128 -17.94 -0.38 14.27
N PRO A 129 -18.14 0.03 15.54
CA PRO A 129 -17.05 0.17 16.53
C PRO A 129 -16.76 -1.10 17.35
N PRO A 130 -15.47 -1.38 17.64
CA PRO A 130 -14.94 -1.05 18.97
C PRO A 130 -13.63 -0.25 18.87
N MET A 131 -13.62 0.97 19.42
CA MET A 131 -12.44 1.84 19.47
C MET A 131 -11.71 1.64 20.81
N PHE A 132 -10.40 1.38 20.78
CA PHE A 132 -9.51 1.45 21.93
C PHE A 132 -8.34 2.37 21.57
N GLY A 133 -8.51 3.67 21.81
CA GLY A 133 -7.49 4.70 21.65
C GLY A 133 -7.77 5.83 22.64
N GLU A 134 -6.72 6.54 23.08
CA GLU A 134 -6.90 7.77 23.85
C GLU A 134 -7.18 8.91 22.87
N ASP A 135 -8.38 9.47 22.95
CA ASP A 135 -8.73 10.73 22.28
C ASP A 135 -8.03 11.86 23.07
N PRO A 136 -7.24 12.75 22.45
CA PRO A 136 -6.56 13.83 23.17
C PRO A 136 -7.52 14.84 23.84
#